data_AF-A0AAD7H124-F1
#
_entry.id   AF-A0AAD7H124-F1
#
_cell.length_a   1.000
_cell.length_b   1.000
_cell.length_c   1.000
_cell.angle_alpha   90.00
_cell.angle_beta   90.00
_cell.angle_gamma   90.00
#
_symmetry.space_group_name_H-M   'P 1'
#
loop_
_entity.id
_entity.type
_entity.pdbx_description
1 polymer ?
#
loop_
_entity_poly.entity_id
_entity_poly.type
_entity_poly.pdbx_seq_one_letter_code
_entity_poly.pdbx_strand_id
1 'polypeptide(L)'
;MSMPITAFRVRFEGLPNEYWARRWRIPNHTQPFAPVPPSTRSIYVAKVRSLFTNGQYDGRAEEISLDDARRWGLHGQHDTAVIYAHAQTAGASNRFCLRMLPNAVDATSNIHSSTFRVYDRLVQDAKFHSTYLTGAEGSFVPIHYGMWVMETGDWAGKVLFSLTQWCGIPWNELRHTKLDTQANRILVGRAFEALHDYGVDHGGLNYRSDFRHVLIDIFAPGLTGAGIMNGKAPCYIVDFSEASAGHLCARKLPVLPLDAFPDTKEVGCREIADLLILLNFTRSSNKFSSFCSNSCNSF
;
A
#
# COMPACT_ATOMS: atom_id res chain seq x y z
N MET A 1 -15.15 10.02 26.65
CA MET A 1 -14.90 9.30 25.38
C MET A 1 -15.54 10.08 24.25
N SER A 2 -14.79 10.52 23.25
CA SER A 2 -15.36 11.17 22.07
C SER A 2 -16.10 10.13 21.21
N MET A 3 -17.28 10.47 20.69
CA MET A 3 -17.98 9.59 19.75
C MET A 3 -17.15 9.37 18.48
N PRO A 4 -17.16 8.16 17.91
CA PRO A 4 -16.42 7.88 16.68
C PRO A 4 -16.98 8.72 15.53
N ILE A 5 -16.07 9.24 14.68
CA ILE A 5 -16.45 9.96 13.47
C ILE A 5 -17.18 8.99 12.53
N THR A 6 -18.42 9.31 12.19
CA THR A 6 -19.25 8.53 11.26
C THR A 6 -19.29 9.14 9.85
N ALA A 7 -18.90 10.41 9.72
CA ALA A 7 -18.78 11.12 8.47
C ALA A 7 -17.75 12.27 8.55
N PHE A 8 -17.07 12.54 7.44
CA PHE A 8 -16.16 13.69 7.29
C PHE A 8 -16.20 14.22 5.86
N ARG A 9 -15.60 15.40 5.63
CA ARG A 9 -15.55 16.01 4.30
C ARG A 9 -14.27 15.65 3.56
N VAL A 10 -14.39 15.36 2.26
CA VAL A 10 -13.28 15.16 1.34
C VAL A 10 -13.30 16.29 0.32
N ARG A 11 -12.19 17.01 0.19
CA ARG A 11 -12.02 18.04 -0.82
C ARG A 11 -10.91 17.64 -1.78
N PHE A 12 -11.21 17.63 -3.07
CA PHE A 12 -10.22 17.49 -4.13
C PHE A 12 -9.93 18.86 -4.72
N GLU A 13 -8.67 19.24 -4.79
CA GLU A 13 -8.26 20.48 -5.43
C GLU A 13 -8.50 20.43 -6.94
N GLY A 14 -9.28 21.38 -7.45
CA GLY A 14 -9.68 21.40 -8.87
C GLY A 14 -11.13 20.93 -9.09
N LEU A 15 -11.77 20.35 -8.07
CA LEU A 15 -13.22 20.15 -8.07
C LEU A 15 -13.91 21.29 -7.31
N PRO A 16 -15.11 21.71 -7.76
CA PRO A 16 -15.82 22.84 -7.15
C PRO A 16 -16.44 22.50 -5.79
N ASN A 17 -16.62 21.22 -5.49
CA ASN A 17 -17.43 20.77 -4.35
C ASN A 17 -16.59 20.03 -3.29
N GLU A 18 -17.04 20.10 -2.04
CA GLU A 18 -16.65 19.17 -0.98
C GLU A 18 -17.63 18.00 -0.94
N TYR A 19 -17.14 16.79 -0.69
CA TYR A 19 -17.94 15.59 -0.67
C TYR A 19 -18.03 15.02 0.74
N TRP A 20 -19.21 14.60 1.15
CA TRP A 20 -19.39 13.93 2.44
C TRP A 20 -19.09 12.45 2.30
N ALA A 21 -18.00 12.01 2.92
CA ALA A 21 -17.68 10.60 3.09
C ALA A 21 -18.42 10.06 4.33
N ARG A 22 -19.11 8.94 4.16
CA ARG A 22 -19.79 8.20 5.24
C ARG A 22 -19.18 6.82 5.36
N ARG A 23 -19.18 6.26 6.57
CA ARG A 23 -18.70 4.89 6.80
C ARG A 23 -19.48 3.90 5.93
N TRP A 24 -18.78 3.12 5.12
CA TRP A 24 -19.35 2.00 4.39
C TRP A 24 -19.43 0.78 5.31
N ARG A 25 -20.60 0.14 5.37
CA ARG A 25 -20.79 -1.10 6.13
C ARG A 25 -20.39 -2.27 5.26
N ILE A 26 -19.27 -2.90 5.59
CA ILE A 26 -18.83 -4.11 4.91
C ILE A 26 -19.83 -5.24 5.19
N PRO A 27 -20.35 -5.92 4.15
CA PRO A 27 -21.26 -7.05 4.34
C PRO A 27 -20.64 -8.16 5.20
N ASN A 28 -21.43 -8.68 6.15
CA ASN A 28 -21.07 -9.77 7.05
C ASN A 28 -19.80 -9.52 7.87
N HIS A 29 -19.53 -8.27 8.23
CA HIS A 29 -18.35 -7.92 9.02
C HIS A 29 -18.72 -6.92 10.12
N THR A 30 -18.32 -7.22 11.34
CA THR A 30 -18.70 -6.50 12.56
C THR A 30 -17.51 -5.98 13.36
N GLN A 31 -16.29 -6.36 12.99
CA GLN A 31 -15.11 -5.92 13.73
C GLN A 31 -14.92 -4.41 13.55
N PRO A 32 -14.57 -3.69 14.63
CA PRO A 32 -14.30 -2.27 14.52
C PRO A 32 -12.98 -2.03 13.80
N PHE A 33 -12.89 -0.87 13.15
CA PHE A 33 -11.63 -0.33 12.66
C PHE A 33 -11.08 0.70 13.66
N ALA A 34 -9.83 1.10 13.48
CA ALA A 34 -9.28 2.23 14.20
C ALA A 34 -10.16 3.48 14.02
N PRO A 35 -10.38 4.28 15.09
CA PRO A 35 -11.13 5.52 14.98
C PRO A 35 -10.34 6.52 14.13
N VAL A 36 -11.04 7.21 13.23
CA VAL A 36 -10.45 8.38 12.56
C VAL A 36 -10.10 9.42 13.63
N PRO A 37 -8.91 10.07 13.58
CA PRO A 37 -8.54 11.08 14.55
C PRO A 37 -9.62 12.16 14.70
N PRO A 38 -10.01 12.57 15.93
CA PRO A 38 -11.09 13.54 16.15
C PRO A 38 -10.87 14.90 15.46
N SER A 39 -9.61 15.25 15.17
CA SER A 39 -9.23 16.45 14.42
C SER A 39 -9.63 16.39 12.94
N THR A 40 -9.94 15.21 12.41
CA THR A 40 -10.23 14.99 10.99
C THR A 40 -11.69 15.32 10.67
N ARG A 41 -12.03 16.61 10.66
CA ARG A 41 -13.33 17.10 10.16
C ARG A 41 -13.38 17.14 8.64
N SER A 42 -12.24 17.43 8.02
CA SER A 42 -12.04 17.46 6.59
C SER A 42 -10.66 16.94 6.23
N ILE A 43 -10.58 16.28 5.08
CA ILE A 43 -9.33 15.92 4.41
C ILE A 43 -9.27 16.58 3.04
N TYR A 44 -8.05 16.88 2.62
CA TYR A 44 -7.75 17.56 1.38
C TYR A 44 -6.80 16.71 0.53
N VAL A 45 -7.18 16.49 -0.72
CA VAL A 45 -6.37 15.86 -1.77
C VAL A 45 -5.92 16.95 -2.72
N ALA A 46 -4.61 17.20 -2.82
CA ALA A 46 -4.08 18.27 -3.66
C ALA A 46 -4.20 17.91 -5.15
N LYS A 47 -4.05 18.90 -6.03
CA LYS A 47 -4.22 18.70 -7.48
C LYS A 47 -3.03 17.96 -8.08
N VAL A 48 -1.84 18.26 -7.57
CA VAL A 48 -0.55 17.79 -8.09
C VAL A 48 0.00 16.72 -7.18
N ARG A 49 0.55 15.64 -7.77
CA ARG A 49 1.24 14.53 -7.09
C ARG A 49 0.45 13.94 -5.94
N SER A 50 -0.86 13.80 -6.13
CA SER A 50 -1.75 13.32 -5.08
C SER A 50 -2.71 12.25 -5.55
N LEU A 51 -2.82 11.98 -6.86
CA LEU A 51 -3.57 10.84 -7.39
C LEU A 51 -2.64 9.95 -8.21
N PHE A 52 -2.68 8.65 -7.94
CA PHE A 52 -1.80 7.68 -8.56
C PHE A 52 -2.58 6.41 -8.93
N THR A 53 -2.12 5.69 -9.95
CA THR A 53 -2.50 4.31 -10.22
C THR A 53 -1.26 3.43 -10.19
N ASN A 54 -1.42 2.13 -9.93
CA ASN A 54 -0.34 1.18 -10.19
C ASN A 54 -0.22 0.99 -11.70
N GLY A 55 0.98 1.24 -12.24
CA GLY A 55 1.30 0.97 -13.64
C GLY A 55 1.09 -0.50 -13.97
N GLN A 56 0.50 -0.79 -15.13
CA GLN A 56 0.08 -2.14 -15.51
C GLN A 56 1.24 -3.12 -15.72
N TYR A 57 2.44 -2.61 -16.01
CA TYR A 57 3.57 -3.43 -16.47
C TYR A 57 4.78 -3.45 -15.53
N ASP A 58 5.11 -2.32 -14.90
CA ASP A 58 6.32 -2.20 -14.07
C ASP A 58 6.02 -1.97 -12.59
N GLY A 59 4.74 -1.81 -12.24
CA GLY A 59 4.28 -1.58 -10.87
C GLY A 59 4.71 -0.24 -10.28
N ARG A 60 5.15 0.73 -11.10
CA ARG A 60 5.44 2.09 -10.64
C ARG A 60 4.14 2.87 -10.45
N ALA A 61 4.12 3.81 -9.51
CA ALA A 61 3.03 4.75 -9.41
C ALA A 61 3.03 5.70 -10.63
N GLU A 62 1.91 5.70 -11.35
CA GLU A 62 1.65 6.65 -12.43
C GLU A 62 0.71 7.73 -11.90
N GLU A 63 1.15 9.00 -11.96
CA GLU A 63 0.30 10.13 -11.60
C GLU A 63 -0.86 10.26 -12.60
N ILE A 64 -2.08 10.44 -12.10
CA ILE A 64 -3.27 10.62 -12.94
C ILE A 64 -3.98 11.94 -12.61
N SER A 65 -4.63 12.51 -13.61
CA SER A 65 -5.45 13.70 -13.40
C SER A 65 -6.82 13.34 -12.78
N LEU A 66 -7.49 14.33 -12.17
CA LEU A 66 -8.87 14.17 -11.70
C LEU A 66 -9.85 13.89 -12.85
N ASP A 67 -9.59 14.46 -14.02
CA ASP A 67 -10.42 14.27 -15.22
C ASP A 67 -10.26 12.87 -15.81
N ASP A 68 -9.09 12.26 -15.64
CA ASP A 68 -8.85 10.87 -16.00
C ASP A 68 -9.54 9.96 -15.00
N ALA A 69 -9.29 10.15 -13.68
CA ALA A 69 -9.85 9.34 -12.60
C ALA A 69 -11.39 9.17 -12.68
N ARG A 70 -12.10 10.16 -13.21
CA ARG A 70 -13.55 10.15 -13.41
C ARG A 70 -14.03 9.00 -14.32
N ARG A 71 -13.18 8.53 -15.24
CA ARG A 71 -13.47 7.46 -16.20
C ARG A 71 -13.16 6.06 -15.64
N TRP A 72 -12.51 5.95 -14.49
CA TRP A 72 -12.14 4.64 -13.95
C TRP A 72 -13.38 3.86 -13.53
N GLY A 73 -13.36 2.56 -13.80
CA GLY A 73 -14.49 1.67 -13.60
C GLY A 73 -15.60 1.82 -14.65
N LEU A 74 -15.38 2.61 -15.71
CA LEU A 74 -16.24 2.67 -16.88
C LEU A 74 -15.52 2.04 -18.09
N HIS A 75 -16.03 0.90 -18.57
CA HIS A 75 -15.73 0.28 -19.88
C HIS A 75 -14.28 -0.21 -20.15
N GLY A 76 -13.93 -1.41 -19.69
CA GLY A 76 -13.03 -2.38 -20.36
C GLY A 76 -11.53 -2.04 -20.37
N GLN A 77 -11.17 -0.77 -20.24
CA GLN A 77 -9.81 -0.28 -20.05
C GLN A 77 -9.72 0.30 -18.63
N HIS A 78 -8.78 -0.19 -17.83
CA HIS A 78 -8.56 0.19 -16.41
C HIS A 78 -9.47 -0.44 -15.35
N ASP A 79 -10.28 -1.46 -15.69
CA ASP A 79 -11.23 -2.12 -14.78
C ASP A 79 -10.61 -2.82 -13.55
N THR A 80 -9.28 -2.98 -13.54
CA THR A 80 -8.54 -3.66 -12.46
C THR A 80 -7.70 -2.72 -11.59
N ALA A 81 -7.63 -1.42 -11.92
CA ALA A 81 -6.76 -0.48 -11.25
C ALA A 81 -7.45 0.20 -10.05
N VAL A 82 -6.75 0.24 -8.92
CA VAL A 82 -7.11 1.06 -7.75
C VAL A 82 -6.46 2.43 -7.91
N ILE A 83 -7.21 3.49 -7.64
CA ILE A 83 -6.65 4.84 -7.57
C ILE A 83 -6.24 5.13 -6.14
N TYR A 84 -5.00 5.56 -5.95
CA TYR A 84 -4.46 5.97 -4.67
C TYR A 84 -4.51 7.49 -4.59
N ALA A 85 -5.02 8.04 -3.48
CA ALA A 85 -4.94 9.46 -3.22
C ALA A 85 -4.23 9.77 -1.89
N HIS A 86 -3.25 10.67 -1.93
CA HIS A 86 -2.67 11.24 -0.73
C HIS A 86 -3.57 12.37 -0.23
N ALA A 87 -4.01 12.25 1.02
CA ALA A 87 -4.85 13.25 1.66
C ALA A 87 -4.27 13.71 2.99
N GLN A 88 -4.59 14.94 3.39
CA GLN A 88 -4.14 15.50 4.66
C GLN A 88 -5.23 16.33 5.33
N THR A 89 -5.17 16.46 6.66
CA THR A 89 -6.03 17.41 7.39
C THR A 89 -5.57 18.86 7.17
N ALA A 90 -6.47 19.81 7.44
CA ALA A 90 -6.09 21.21 7.57
C ALA A 90 -4.96 21.35 8.61
N GLY A 91 -3.86 22.00 8.22
CA GLY A 91 -2.65 22.09 9.05
C GLY A 91 -1.69 20.90 8.98
N ALA A 92 -1.93 19.93 8.08
CA ALA A 92 -1.03 18.82 7.76
C ALA A 92 -0.60 17.92 8.93
N SER A 93 -1.38 17.87 10.02
CA SER A 93 -1.08 17.05 11.19
C SER A 93 -1.25 15.55 10.96
N ASN A 94 -2.17 15.16 10.08
CA ASN A 94 -2.42 13.76 9.73
C ASN A 94 -2.38 13.59 8.22
N ARG A 95 -1.73 12.52 7.77
CA ARG A 95 -1.63 12.11 6.36
C ARG A 95 -2.31 10.76 6.17
N PHE A 96 -3.11 10.66 5.13
CA PHE A 96 -3.93 9.50 4.80
C PHE A 96 -3.65 9.04 3.37
N CYS A 97 -3.89 7.75 3.13
CA CYS A 97 -4.02 7.18 1.81
C CYS A 97 -5.49 6.77 1.58
N LEU A 98 -6.03 7.14 0.43
CA LEU A 98 -7.35 6.75 -0.04
C LEU A 98 -7.15 5.76 -1.19
N ARG A 99 -7.52 4.49 -0.99
CA ARG A 99 -7.56 3.48 -2.05
C ARG A 99 -8.97 3.47 -2.64
N MET A 100 -9.16 4.21 -3.73
CA MET A 100 -10.45 4.57 -4.31
C MET A 100 -10.85 3.66 -5.47
N LEU A 101 -12.15 3.39 -5.52
CA LEU A 101 -12.89 2.81 -6.62
C LEU A 101 -13.97 3.82 -7.06
N PRO A 102 -13.72 4.60 -8.11
CA PRO A 102 -14.73 5.44 -8.77
C PRO A 102 -15.85 4.60 -9.39
N ASN A 103 -17.01 5.22 -9.63
CA ASN A 103 -18.15 4.58 -10.30
C ASN A 103 -18.56 3.24 -9.67
N ALA A 104 -18.44 3.13 -8.34
CA ALA A 104 -18.57 1.89 -7.57
C ALA A 104 -19.99 1.30 -7.48
N VAL A 105 -20.97 1.87 -8.19
CA VAL A 105 -22.35 1.36 -8.15
C VAL A 105 -22.38 -0.09 -8.63
N ASP A 106 -21.93 -0.36 -9.85
CA ASP A 106 -21.97 -1.70 -10.46
C ASP A 106 -21.09 -2.70 -9.67
N ALA A 107 -19.88 -2.29 -9.28
CA ALA A 107 -18.97 -3.09 -8.47
C ALA A 107 -19.58 -3.57 -7.14
N THR A 108 -20.46 -2.76 -6.54
CA THR A 108 -21.08 -3.08 -5.25
C THR A 108 -22.39 -3.87 -5.36
N SER A 109 -23.02 -3.91 -6.54
CA SER A 109 -24.31 -4.59 -6.76
C SER A 109 -24.22 -5.83 -7.64
N ASN A 110 -23.15 -5.98 -8.43
CA ASN A 110 -23.04 -7.01 -9.45
C ASN A 110 -21.68 -7.72 -9.36
N ILE A 111 -21.71 -8.99 -8.92
CA ILE A 111 -20.51 -9.83 -8.78
C ILE A 111 -19.83 -10.17 -10.10
N HIS A 112 -20.53 -9.98 -11.23
CA HIS A 112 -20.02 -10.22 -12.57
C HIS A 112 -19.51 -8.95 -13.26
N SER A 113 -19.58 -7.79 -12.59
CA SER A 113 -18.97 -6.56 -13.10
C SER A 113 -17.45 -6.71 -13.20
N SER A 114 -16.84 -6.09 -14.19
CA SER A 114 -15.38 -6.16 -14.39
C SER A 114 -14.59 -5.54 -13.23
N THR A 115 -15.20 -4.61 -12.50
CA THR A 115 -14.65 -3.91 -11.34
C THR A 115 -14.92 -4.62 -10.01
N PHE A 116 -15.73 -5.69 -9.99
CA PHE A 116 -16.03 -6.44 -8.77
C PHE A 116 -14.77 -6.98 -8.10
N ARG A 117 -13.77 -7.43 -8.88
CA ARG A 117 -12.51 -7.94 -8.32
C ARG A 117 -11.75 -6.88 -7.51
N VAL A 118 -11.81 -5.62 -7.94
CA VAL A 118 -11.19 -4.50 -7.22
C VAL A 118 -11.95 -4.24 -5.91
N TYR A 119 -13.28 -4.21 -5.99
CA TYR A 119 -14.14 -4.11 -4.81
C TYR A 119 -13.87 -5.23 -3.80
N ASP A 120 -13.86 -6.48 -4.24
CA ASP A 120 -13.64 -7.64 -3.38
C ASP A 120 -12.28 -7.56 -2.70
N ARG A 121 -11.20 -7.23 -3.43
CA ARG A 121 -9.87 -7.02 -2.84
C ARG A 121 -9.84 -5.94 -1.76
N LEU A 122 -10.47 -4.78 -1.99
CA LEU A 122 -10.58 -3.73 -0.98
C LEU A 122 -11.35 -4.21 0.26
N VAL A 123 -12.39 -5.01 0.07
CA VAL A 123 -13.17 -5.60 1.17
C VAL A 123 -12.36 -6.64 1.93
N GLN A 124 -11.66 -7.55 1.25
CA GLN A 124 -10.84 -8.57 1.91
C GLN A 124 -9.69 -7.94 2.70
N ASP A 125 -8.98 -6.96 2.13
CA ASP A 125 -7.94 -6.19 2.82
C ASP A 125 -8.47 -5.53 4.10
N ALA A 126 -9.61 -4.82 4.01
CA ALA A 126 -10.22 -4.17 5.16
C ALA A 126 -10.69 -5.16 6.24
N LYS A 127 -11.27 -6.30 5.84
CA LYS A 127 -11.67 -7.37 6.76
C LYS A 127 -10.45 -7.97 7.46
N PHE A 128 -9.36 -8.19 6.72
CA PHE A 128 -8.14 -8.77 7.27
C PHE A 128 -7.51 -7.83 8.31
N HIS A 129 -7.42 -6.53 7.99
CA HIS A 129 -6.91 -5.50 8.89
C HIS A 129 -7.62 -5.49 10.24
N SER A 130 -8.94 -5.31 10.22
CA SER A 130 -9.77 -5.20 11.41
C SER A 130 -9.89 -6.50 12.22
N THR A 131 -9.71 -7.66 11.58
CA THR A 131 -9.82 -8.95 12.26
C THR A 131 -8.49 -9.40 12.86
N TYR A 132 -7.38 -9.22 12.15
CA TYR A 132 -6.11 -9.84 12.51
C TYR A 132 -5.01 -8.84 12.85
N LEU A 133 -5.00 -7.65 12.25
CA LEU A 133 -3.84 -6.74 12.31
C LEU A 133 -3.93 -5.64 13.36
N THR A 134 -5.00 -5.59 14.17
CA THR A 134 -5.23 -4.50 15.14
C THR A 134 -4.06 -4.27 16.11
N GLY A 135 -3.32 -5.32 16.49
CA GLY A 135 -2.14 -5.21 17.36
C GLY A 135 -0.86 -4.74 16.66
N ALA A 136 -0.83 -4.74 15.33
CA ALA A 136 0.32 -4.34 14.52
C ALA A 136 0.18 -2.93 13.90
N GLU A 137 -1.05 -2.39 13.86
CA GLU A 137 -1.37 -1.11 13.23
C GLU A 137 -0.49 0.05 13.74
N GLY A 138 0.06 0.82 12.80
CA GLY A 138 0.95 1.95 13.07
C GLY A 138 2.41 1.58 13.30
N SER A 139 2.73 0.29 13.49
CA SER A 139 4.11 -0.19 13.65
C SER A 139 4.73 -0.59 12.32
N PHE A 140 4.26 -1.69 11.72
CA PHE A 140 4.75 -2.22 10.43
C PHE A 140 3.61 -2.56 9.46
N VAL A 141 2.37 -2.28 9.85
CA VAL A 141 1.20 -2.26 8.96
C VAL A 141 0.48 -0.91 9.17
N PRO A 142 -0.16 -0.33 8.14
CA PRO A 142 -0.87 0.93 8.27
C PRO A 142 -2.02 0.83 9.26
N ILE A 143 -2.33 1.94 9.95
CA ILE A 143 -3.61 2.06 10.63
C ILE A 143 -4.72 2.08 9.57
N HIS A 144 -5.67 1.16 9.66
CA HIS A 144 -6.81 1.10 8.76
C HIS A 144 -8.04 1.76 9.40
N TYR A 145 -8.39 2.93 8.91
CA TYR A 145 -9.50 3.73 9.45
C TYR A 145 -10.86 3.31 8.89
N GLY A 146 -10.93 2.23 8.10
CA GLY A 146 -12.15 1.61 7.57
C GLY A 146 -12.49 1.99 6.14
N MET A 147 -13.60 1.43 5.64
CA MET A 147 -14.12 1.74 4.31
C MET A 147 -15.15 2.87 4.37
N TRP A 148 -15.18 3.67 3.30
CA TRP A 148 -15.96 4.89 3.20
C TRP A 148 -16.57 5.00 1.82
N VAL A 149 -17.69 5.70 1.75
CA VAL A 149 -18.41 5.97 0.51
C VAL A 149 -18.78 7.45 0.45
N MET A 150 -18.71 8.03 -0.74
CA MET A 150 -19.19 9.38 -1.01
C MET A 150 -19.88 9.43 -2.38
N GLU A 151 -20.90 10.29 -2.48
CA GLU A 151 -21.55 10.64 -3.72
C GLU A 151 -20.87 11.89 -4.30
N THR A 152 -20.32 11.78 -5.50
CA THR A 152 -19.57 12.84 -6.19
C THR A 152 -20.27 13.38 -7.42
N GLY A 153 -21.47 12.88 -7.74
CA GLY A 153 -22.31 13.34 -8.83
C GLY A 153 -21.63 13.17 -10.19
N ASP A 154 -21.66 14.22 -11.01
CA ASP A 154 -21.17 14.19 -12.41
C ASP A 154 -19.66 13.97 -12.55
N TRP A 155 -18.89 14.01 -11.45
CA TRP A 155 -17.47 13.67 -11.51
C TRP A 155 -17.28 12.15 -11.62
N ALA A 156 -17.48 11.42 -10.53
CA ALA A 156 -17.14 9.99 -10.46
C ALA A 156 -18.30 9.14 -9.90
N GLY A 157 -19.54 9.66 -9.97
CA GLY A 157 -20.74 9.01 -9.46
C GLY A 157 -20.61 8.68 -7.98
N LYS A 158 -20.59 7.38 -7.67
CA LYS A 158 -20.34 6.87 -6.33
C LYS A 158 -18.89 6.44 -6.20
N VAL A 159 -18.17 7.00 -5.22
CA VAL A 159 -16.78 6.60 -4.92
C VAL A 159 -16.76 5.81 -3.62
N LEU A 160 -16.30 4.56 -3.71
CA LEU A 160 -15.98 3.73 -2.55
C LEU A 160 -14.47 3.78 -2.30
N PHE A 161 -14.01 3.86 -1.05
CA PHE A 161 -12.59 3.85 -0.77
C PHE A 161 -12.25 3.23 0.59
N SER A 162 -11.06 2.63 0.67
CA SER A 162 -10.41 2.33 1.95
C SER A 162 -9.58 3.55 2.39
N LEU A 163 -9.69 3.92 3.67
CA LEU A 163 -8.93 5.00 4.28
C LEU A 163 -7.88 4.40 5.23
N THR A 164 -6.60 4.64 4.93
CA THR A 164 -5.48 4.19 5.77
C THR A 164 -4.55 5.34 6.13
N GLN A 165 -3.66 5.11 7.09
CA GLN A 165 -2.49 5.97 7.30
C GLN A 165 -1.66 6.07 6.00
N TRP A 166 -1.13 7.26 5.73
CA TRP A 166 -0.12 7.41 4.67
C TRP A 166 1.19 6.77 5.09
N CYS A 167 1.74 5.91 4.22
CA CYS A 167 2.87 5.05 4.56
C CYS A 167 4.10 5.25 3.66
N GLY A 168 4.10 6.30 2.82
CA GLY A 168 5.26 6.66 2.02
C GLY A 168 5.26 6.13 0.60
N ILE A 169 6.46 5.83 0.09
CA ILE A 169 6.71 5.46 -1.30
C ILE A 169 6.99 3.95 -1.38
N PRO A 170 6.49 3.25 -2.41
CA PRO A 170 6.80 1.85 -2.64
C PRO A 170 8.29 1.57 -2.76
N TRP A 171 8.79 0.51 -2.10
CA TRP A 171 10.18 0.11 -2.17
C TRP A 171 10.63 -0.21 -3.60
N ASN A 172 9.74 -0.73 -4.44
CA ASN A 172 10.02 -0.96 -5.86
C ASN A 172 10.42 0.32 -6.63
N GLU A 173 9.96 1.50 -6.19
CA GLU A 173 10.38 2.78 -6.77
C GLU A 173 11.70 3.27 -6.16
N LEU A 174 11.95 2.96 -4.89
CA LEU A 174 13.13 3.42 -4.15
C LEU A 174 14.40 2.60 -4.46
N ARG A 175 14.25 1.30 -4.76
CA ARG A 175 15.35 0.34 -4.98
C ARG A 175 16.22 0.62 -6.21
N HIS A 176 15.88 1.62 -7.02
CA HIS A 176 16.67 2.05 -8.18
C HIS A 176 17.22 3.47 -8.02
N THR A 177 17.21 3.98 -6.78
CA THR A 177 17.66 5.34 -6.45
C THR A 177 18.80 5.29 -5.43
N LYS A 178 19.30 6.45 -5.01
CA LYS A 178 20.24 6.56 -3.88
C LYS A 178 19.71 5.97 -2.57
N LEU A 179 18.39 5.77 -2.45
CA LEU A 179 17.76 5.18 -1.28
C LEU A 179 17.85 3.65 -1.26
N ASP A 180 18.38 3.02 -2.31
CA ASP A 180 18.71 1.60 -2.35
C ASP A 180 19.96 1.28 -1.51
N THR A 181 19.87 1.49 -0.20
CA THR A 181 20.95 1.21 0.74
C THR A 181 20.74 -0.16 1.38
N GLN A 182 21.84 -0.77 1.82
CA GLN A 182 21.78 -2.01 2.61
C GLN A 182 20.91 -1.85 3.86
N ALA A 183 20.95 -0.69 4.53
CA ALA A 183 20.12 -0.40 5.69
C ALA A 183 18.62 -0.38 5.36
N ASN A 184 18.22 0.21 4.24
CA ASN A 184 16.82 0.21 3.80
C ASN A 184 16.35 -1.18 3.37
N ARG A 185 17.20 -1.97 2.71
CA ARG A 185 16.89 -3.39 2.44
C ARG A 185 16.69 -4.19 3.72
N ILE A 186 17.52 -3.96 4.75
CA ILE A 186 17.39 -4.63 6.06
C ILE A 186 16.09 -4.19 6.74
N LEU A 187 15.73 -2.91 6.63
CA LEU A 187 14.46 -2.39 7.14
C LEU A 187 13.25 -3.10 6.50
N VAL A 188 13.25 -3.31 5.17
CA VAL A 188 12.22 -4.11 4.48
C VAL A 188 12.20 -5.55 5.00
N GLY A 189 13.37 -6.17 5.14
CA GLY A 189 13.51 -7.52 5.69
C GLY A 189 12.87 -7.66 7.08
N ARG A 190 13.19 -6.72 7.97
CA ARG A 190 12.66 -6.69 9.34
C ARG A 190 11.15 -6.47 9.40
N ALA A 191 10.57 -5.72 8.47
CA ALA A 191 9.12 -5.55 8.40
C ALA A 191 8.41 -6.89 8.14
N PHE A 192 8.94 -7.72 7.24
CA PHE A 192 8.41 -9.06 6.98
C PHE A 192 8.69 -10.03 8.12
N GLU A 193 9.86 -9.93 8.77
CA GLU A 193 10.11 -10.73 9.99
C GLU A 193 9.07 -10.44 11.07
N ALA A 194 8.79 -9.15 11.31
CA ALA A 194 7.77 -8.73 12.26
C ALA A 194 6.37 -9.22 11.87
N LEU A 195 6.03 -9.21 10.58
CA LEU A 195 4.76 -9.75 10.08
C LEU A 195 4.62 -11.26 10.32
N HIS A 196 5.69 -12.01 10.09
CA HIS A 196 5.74 -13.46 10.30
C HIS A 196 5.71 -13.83 11.78
N ASP A 197 6.42 -13.06 12.61
CA ASP A 197 6.42 -13.23 14.07
C ASP A 197 5.04 -12.90 14.66
N TYR A 198 4.28 -12.02 13.99
CA TYR A 198 2.88 -11.72 14.28
C TYR A 198 1.92 -12.80 13.76
N GLY A 199 2.41 -13.83 13.06
CA GLY A 199 1.63 -14.98 12.60
C GLY A 199 0.86 -14.72 11.30
N VAL A 200 1.38 -13.87 10.42
CA VAL A 200 0.77 -13.57 9.11
C VAL A 200 1.71 -13.95 7.96
N ASP A 201 1.16 -14.63 6.96
CA ASP A 201 1.76 -14.83 5.64
C ASP A 201 1.07 -13.87 4.67
N HIS A 202 1.84 -13.01 4.01
CA HIS A 202 1.25 -11.99 3.14
C HIS A 202 0.74 -12.61 1.83
N GLY A 203 1.34 -13.70 1.36
CA GLY A 203 0.97 -14.39 0.12
C GLY A 203 1.27 -13.60 -1.17
N GLY A 204 1.90 -12.42 -1.05
CA GLY A 204 1.99 -11.43 -2.13
C GLY A 204 3.39 -11.24 -2.74
N LEU A 205 4.41 -11.97 -2.28
CA LEU A 205 5.77 -11.89 -2.84
C LEU A 205 6.00 -12.81 -4.06
N ASN A 206 4.94 -13.21 -4.74
CA ASN A 206 4.91 -14.28 -5.74
C ASN A 206 5.46 -13.90 -7.13
N TYR A 207 5.99 -12.69 -7.33
CA TYR A 207 6.60 -12.27 -8.61
C TYR A 207 7.91 -11.51 -8.40
N ARG A 208 8.87 -11.69 -9.33
CA ARG A 208 10.26 -11.15 -9.32
C ARG A 208 10.40 -9.61 -9.21
N SER A 209 9.31 -8.89 -9.06
CA SER A 209 9.24 -7.43 -9.07
C SER A 209 8.34 -6.83 -7.98
N ASP A 210 7.67 -7.62 -7.14
CA ASP A 210 6.49 -7.11 -6.44
C ASP A 210 6.73 -6.59 -5.01
N PHE A 211 7.68 -5.66 -4.88
CA PHE A 211 7.83 -4.84 -3.66
C PHE A 211 6.88 -3.65 -3.61
N ARG A 212 5.78 -3.66 -4.37
CA ARG A 212 4.79 -2.57 -4.35
C ARG A 212 4.00 -2.53 -3.04
N HIS A 213 3.94 -3.66 -2.34
CA HIS A 213 3.27 -3.82 -1.05
C HIS A 213 4.12 -3.37 0.15
N VAL A 214 5.36 -2.93 -0.09
CA VAL A 214 6.23 -2.41 0.97
C VAL A 214 6.43 -0.93 0.75
N LEU A 215 6.02 -0.11 1.71
CA LEU A 215 6.11 1.34 1.64
C LEU A 215 7.10 1.86 2.69
N ILE A 216 7.95 2.81 2.31
CA ILE A 216 8.86 3.51 3.23
C ILE A 216 8.44 4.98 3.33
N ASP A 217 8.08 5.44 4.53
CA ASP A 217 7.70 6.83 4.78
C ASP A 217 8.92 7.73 4.95
N ILE A 218 9.56 8.06 3.81
CA ILE A 218 10.68 8.99 3.74
C ILE A 218 10.28 10.44 4.08
N PHE A 219 8.99 10.70 4.28
CA PHE A 219 8.44 12.00 4.64
C PHE A 219 7.96 12.04 6.11
N ALA A 220 8.27 11.02 6.91
CA ALA A 220 7.86 11.00 8.30
C ALA A 220 8.47 12.19 9.07
N PRO A 221 7.70 12.87 9.95
CA PRO A 221 8.19 14.00 10.72
C PRO A 221 9.45 13.66 11.52
N GLY A 222 10.43 14.57 11.50
CA GLY A 222 11.69 14.40 12.24
C GLY A 222 12.74 13.52 11.56
N LEU A 223 12.46 12.95 10.39
CA LEU A 223 13.47 12.24 9.61
C LEU A 223 14.47 13.21 8.98
N THR A 224 15.75 12.89 9.12
CA THR A 224 16.84 13.55 8.40
C THR A 224 17.24 12.72 7.18
N GLY A 225 17.88 13.34 6.18
CA GLY A 225 18.40 12.61 5.02
C GLY A 225 19.33 11.46 5.41
N ALA A 226 20.19 11.67 6.41
CA ALA A 226 21.04 10.61 6.96
C ALA A 226 20.24 9.52 7.67
N GLY A 227 19.14 9.86 8.37
CA GLY A 227 18.24 8.88 8.98
C GLY A 227 17.58 7.98 7.93
N ILE A 228 17.08 8.57 6.85
CA ILE A 228 16.44 7.84 5.73
C ILE A 228 17.45 6.88 5.07
N MET A 229 18.67 7.33 4.82
CA MET A 229 19.72 6.49 4.21
C MET A 229 20.14 5.32 5.12
N ASN A 230 20.00 5.48 6.44
CA ASN A 230 20.39 4.50 7.46
C ASN A 230 19.21 3.65 7.96
N GLY A 231 18.13 3.50 7.19
CA GLY A 231 17.03 2.60 7.55
C GLY A 231 16.23 3.02 8.79
N LYS A 232 16.18 4.32 9.10
CA LYS A 232 15.41 4.85 10.24
C LYS A 232 14.00 5.33 9.87
N ALA A 233 13.66 5.33 8.59
CA ALA A 233 12.31 5.65 8.15
C ALA A 233 11.31 4.57 8.58
N PRO A 234 10.05 4.90 8.90
CA PRO A 234 9.01 3.90 9.07
C PRO A 234 8.83 3.07 7.79
N CYS A 235 8.60 1.77 7.96
CA CYS A 235 8.38 0.83 6.86
C CYS A 235 7.09 0.05 7.13
N TYR A 236 6.23 -0.02 6.13
CA TYR A 236 4.90 -0.60 6.25
C TYR A 236 4.66 -1.63 5.16
N ILE A 237 3.99 -2.71 5.52
CA ILE A 237 3.45 -3.68 4.58
C ILE A 237 1.96 -3.36 4.38
N VAL A 238 1.50 -3.36 3.14
CA VAL A 238 0.13 -3.00 2.74
C VAL A 238 -0.45 -4.01 1.76
N ASP A 239 -1.78 -4.00 1.58
CA ASP A 239 -2.51 -4.88 0.66
C ASP A 239 -2.56 -6.36 1.09
N PHE A 240 -3.28 -6.60 2.19
CA PHE A 240 -3.53 -7.91 2.78
C PHE A 240 -4.74 -8.62 2.17
N SER A 241 -5.13 -8.27 0.94
CA SER A 241 -6.28 -8.89 0.25
C SER A 241 -6.08 -10.38 -0.06
N GLU A 242 -4.82 -10.84 -0.10
CA GLU A 242 -4.43 -12.24 -0.34
C GLU A 242 -3.72 -12.88 0.87
N ALA A 243 -3.66 -12.17 2.00
CA ALA A 243 -2.93 -12.62 3.19
C ALA A 243 -3.69 -13.72 3.96
N SER A 244 -2.94 -14.48 4.76
CA SER A 244 -3.49 -15.48 5.66
C SER A 244 -2.96 -15.30 7.09
N ALA A 245 -3.84 -15.51 8.07
CA ALA A 245 -3.53 -15.45 9.49
C ALA A 245 -3.27 -16.85 10.06
N GLY A 246 -2.59 -16.93 11.19
CA GLY A 246 -2.21 -18.20 11.82
C GLY A 246 -1.00 -18.86 11.17
N HIS A 247 -0.19 -18.08 10.43
CA HIS A 247 1.06 -18.56 9.84
C HIS A 247 2.04 -18.95 10.94
N LEU A 248 2.35 -20.25 11.04
CA LEU A 248 3.39 -20.75 11.92
C LEU A 248 4.72 -20.71 11.18
N CYS A 249 5.37 -19.55 11.22
CA CYS A 249 6.61 -19.34 10.50
C CYS A 249 7.70 -20.31 10.95
N ALA A 250 8.11 -21.21 10.06
CA ALA A 250 9.22 -22.14 10.30
C ALA A 250 10.60 -21.56 9.91
N ARG A 251 10.69 -20.22 9.83
CA ARG A 251 11.93 -19.46 9.59
C ARG A 251 13.03 -19.94 10.54
N LYS A 252 14.19 -20.30 9.98
CA LYS A 252 15.38 -20.71 10.74
C LYS A 252 16.50 -19.66 10.70
N LEU A 253 16.43 -18.74 9.74
CA LEU A 253 17.44 -17.72 9.49
C LEU A 253 16.79 -16.33 9.51
N PRO A 254 17.48 -15.31 10.06
CA PRO A 254 17.01 -13.94 9.96
C PRO A 254 17.13 -13.40 8.53
N VAL A 255 16.36 -12.36 8.21
CA VAL A 255 16.42 -11.64 6.92
C VAL A 255 17.56 -10.64 6.95
N LEU A 256 18.78 -11.16 6.78
CA LEU A 256 20.01 -10.39 6.74
C LEU A 256 20.83 -10.76 5.49
N PRO A 257 21.78 -9.91 5.08
CA PRO A 257 22.77 -10.28 4.07
C PRO A 257 23.54 -11.54 4.47
N LEU A 258 23.59 -12.52 3.58
CA LEU A 258 24.25 -13.80 3.75
C LEU A 258 25.38 -13.96 2.73
N ASP A 259 26.48 -14.55 3.18
CA ASP A 259 27.65 -14.80 2.32
C ASP A 259 27.39 -15.87 1.24
N ALA A 260 26.43 -16.77 1.47
CA ALA A 260 26.03 -17.85 0.57
C ALA A 260 24.51 -17.93 0.45
N PHE A 261 24.02 -18.48 -0.66
CA PHE A 261 22.59 -18.70 -0.88
C PHE A 261 22.14 -19.94 -0.07
N PRO A 262 21.35 -19.79 1.01
CA PRO A 262 20.80 -20.94 1.69
C PRO A 262 19.76 -21.62 0.78
N ASP A 263 19.69 -22.95 0.80
CA ASP A 263 18.55 -23.64 0.17
C ASP A 263 17.24 -23.11 0.81
N THR A 264 16.16 -23.04 0.05
CA THR A 264 14.83 -22.67 0.57
C THR A 264 14.46 -23.51 1.81
N LYS A 265 14.89 -24.80 1.83
CA LYS A 265 14.72 -25.70 2.98
C LYS A 265 15.50 -25.26 4.24
N GLU A 266 16.62 -24.58 4.06
CA GLU A 266 17.43 -24.02 5.14
C GLU A 266 16.84 -22.73 5.67
N VAL A 267 16.21 -21.92 4.82
CA VAL A 267 15.46 -20.72 5.25
C VAL A 267 14.25 -21.12 6.09
N GLY A 268 13.53 -22.19 5.70
CA GLY A 268 12.41 -22.74 6.46
C GLY A 268 11.08 -22.02 6.26
N CYS A 269 11.05 -20.92 5.52
CA CYS A 269 9.82 -20.26 5.06
C CYS A 269 9.99 -19.78 3.62
N ARG A 270 9.01 -20.08 2.75
CA ARG A 270 9.08 -19.75 1.32
C ARG A 270 9.05 -18.24 1.08
N GLU A 271 8.10 -17.52 1.69
CA GLU A 271 7.98 -16.08 1.52
C GLU A 271 9.26 -15.35 1.97
N ILE A 272 9.89 -15.82 3.06
CA ILE A 272 11.18 -15.29 3.53
C ILE A 272 12.33 -15.62 2.56
N ALA A 273 12.35 -16.80 1.96
CA ALA A 273 13.37 -17.16 0.97
C ALA A 273 13.24 -16.30 -0.29
N ASP A 274 12.01 -16.08 -0.76
CA ASP A 274 11.71 -15.18 -1.88
C ASP A 274 12.15 -13.75 -1.55
N LEU A 275 11.89 -13.29 -0.33
CA LEU A 275 12.33 -11.99 0.16
C LEU A 275 13.86 -11.83 0.16
N LEU A 276 14.61 -12.84 0.61
CA LEU A 276 16.09 -12.82 0.60
C LEU A 276 16.66 -12.67 -0.82
N ILE A 277 16.07 -13.37 -1.81
CA ILE A 277 16.42 -13.23 -3.22
C ILE A 277 16.15 -11.79 -3.67
N LEU A 278 14.95 -11.30 -3.41
CA LEU A 278 14.48 -10.01 -3.92
C LEU A 278 15.27 -8.82 -3.33
N LEU A 279 15.71 -8.92 -2.07
CA LEU A 279 16.55 -7.92 -1.41
C LEU A 279 18.03 -7.99 -1.82
N ASN A 280 18.41 -8.91 -2.71
CA ASN A 280 19.81 -9.21 -3.05
C ASN A 280 20.66 -9.48 -1.80
N PHE A 281 20.09 -10.17 -0.81
CA PHE A 281 20.82 -10.57 0.41
C PHE A 281 21.62 -11.84 0.21
N THR A 282 21.46 -12.48 -0.94
CA THR A 282 22.28 -13.61 -1.33
C THR A 282 23.32 -13.14 -2.31
N ARG A 283 24.60 -13.41 -2.03
CA ARG A 283 25.69 -13.13 -2.95
C ARG A 283 25.45 -13.89 -4.25
N SER A 284 24.97 -13.22 -5.30
CA SER A 284 25.18 -13.72 -6.65
C SER A 284 26.70 -13.85 -6.79
N SER A 285 27.18 -15.08 -6.95
CA SER A 285 28.51 -15.29 -7.48
C SER A 285 28.68 -14.35 -8.68
N ASN A 286 29.77 -13.59 -8.71
CA ASN A 286 30.15 -12.60 -9.73
C ASN A 286 30.29 -13.21 -11.14
N LYS A 287 29.26 -13.88 -11.67
CA LYS A 287 29.25 -14.56 -12.96
C LYS A 287 28.15 -14.10 -13.91
N PHE A 288 27.31 -13.13 -13.53
CA PHE A 288 26.36 -12.50 -14.46
C PHE A 288 26.76 -11.08 -14.91
N SER A 289 27.94 -10.59 -14.55
CA SER A 289 28.49 -9.32 -15.03
C SER A 289 29.18 -9.44 -16.40
N SER A 290 28.51 -10.02 -17.40
CA SER A 290 29.02 -10.01 -18.78
C SER A 290 27.98 -9.81 -19.90
N PHE A 291 26.76 -9.34 -19.60
CA PHE A 291 25.75 -9.14 -20.66
C PHE A 291 25.13 -7.75 -20.80
N CYS A 292 25.57 -6.75 -20.02
CA CYS A 292 25.16 -5.36 -20.26
C CYS A 292 26.36 -4.41 -20.21
N SER A 293 27.27 -4.58 -21.16
CA SER A 293 28.17 -3.50 -21.59
C SER A 293 28.10 -3.47 -23.11
N ASN A 294 27.11 -2.74 -23.64
CA ASN A 294 27.12 -2.09 -24.95
C ASN A 294 25.75 -1.45 -25.21
N SER A 295 25.59 -0.19 -24.79
CA SER A 295 24.83 0.87 -25.48
C SER A 295 24.39 1.96 -24.49
N CYS A 296 25.25 2.95 -24.29
CA CYS A 296 24.83 4.31 -23.98
C CYS A 296 25.91 5.25 -24.53
N ASN A 297 25.88 5.45 -25.85
CA ASN A 297 26.36 6.67 -26.46
C ASN A 297 25.18 7.65 -26.50
N SER A 298 25.46 8.90 -26.15
CA SER A 298 24.71 10.13 -26.47
C SER A 298 23.25 10.22 -25.99
N PHE A 299 22.99 11.07 -24.98
CA PHE A 299 22.36 12.40 -25.13
C PHE A 299 22.70 13.27 -23.91
#